data_AF-A0A062VAQ4-F1
#
_entry.id   AF-A0A062VAQ4-F1
#
_cell.length_a   1.000
_cell.length_b   1.000
_cell.length_c   1.000
_cell.angle_alpha   90.00
_cell.angle_beta   90.00
_cell.angle_gamma   90.00
#
_symmetry.space_group_name_H-M   'P 1'
#
loop_
_entity.id
_entity.type
_entity.pdbx_description
1 polymer ?
#
loop_
_entity_poly.entity_id
_entity_poly.type
_entity_poly.pdbx_seq_one_letter_code
_entity_poly.pdbx_strand_id
1 'polypeptide(L)'
;WEAFLAPVDCCWAAVRNLKEAFDDPFTAERGMVFTDADGNRHVGPPIRFAKEPPQPNPKLASFGEHSVEIAREAGLSAEEAAALKARGVI
;
A
#
# COMPACT_ATOMS: atom_id res chain seq x y z
N TRP A 1 -21.00 0.95 -26.18
CA TRP A 1 -20.08 0.04 -26.87
C TRP A 1 -20.18 -1.39 -26.37
N GLU A 2 -20.22 -1.63 -25.06
CA GLU A 2 -20.21 -2.99 -24.49
C GLU A 2 -21.31 -3.92 -25.04
N ALA A 3 -22.58 -3.51 -24.96
CA ALA A 3 -23.69 -4.31 -25.49
C ALA A 3 -23.61 -4.52 -27.03
N PHE A 4 -23.01 -3.58 -27.75
CA PHE A 4 -22.86 -3.65 -29.20
C PHE A 4 -21.75 -4.63 -29.61
N LEU A 5 -20.65 -4.68 -28.85
CA LEU A 5 -19.51 -5.57 -29.14
C LEU A 5 -19.64 -6.96 -28.49
N ALA A 6 -20.59 -7.15 -27.57
CA ALA A 6 -20.83 -8.44 -26.90
C ALA A 6 -20.98 -9.67 -27.84
N PRO A 7 -21.65 -9.59 -29.01
CA PRO A 7 -21.74 -10.73 -29.93
C PRO A 7 -20.57 -10.82 -30.93
N VAL A 8 -19.62 -9.89 -30.90
CA VAL A 8 -18.49 -9.84 -31.84
C VAL A 8 -17.27 -10.49 -31.18
N ASP A 9 -16.71 -11.52 -31.84
CA ASP A 9 -15.47 -12.17 -31.38
C ASP A 9 -14.24 -11.30 -31.72
N CYS A 10 -14.07 -10.22 -30.96
CA CYS A 10 -12.90 -9.37 -31.04
C CYS A 10 -12.43 -8.93 -29.65
N CYS A 11 -11.11 -8.70 -29.50
CA CYS A 11 -10.54 -8.19 -28.26
C CYS A 11 -10.90 -6.70 -28.09
N TRP A 12 -11.65 -6.37 -27.05
CA TRP A 12 -11.94 -4.99 -26.68
C TRP A 12 -12.06 -4.85 -25.16
N ALA A 13 -11.90 -3.61 -24.66
CA ALA A 13 -12.20 -3.24 -23.29
C ALA A 13 -12.66 -1.78 -23.25
N ALA A 14 -13.50 -1.42 -22.29
CA ALA A 14 -13.85 -0.02 -22.05
C ALA A 14 -12.64 0.74 -21.48
N VAL A 15 -12.43 1.97 -21.93
CA VAL A 15 -11.47 2.88 -21.29
C VAL A 15 -12.09 3.35 -19.98
N ARG A 16 -11.57 2.85 -18.85
CA ARG A 16 -12.05 3.19 -17.52
C ARG A 16 -11.30 4.38 -16.94
N ASN A 17 -12.01 5.22 -16.20
CA ASN A 17 -11.39 6.20 -15.33
C ASN A 17 -10.91 5.56 -14.01
N LEU A 18 -10.18 6.33 -13.20
CA LEU A 18 -9.61 5.84 -11.94
C LEU A 18 -10.67 5.29 -10.97
N LYS A 19 -11.81 5.99 -10.83
CA LYS A 19 -12.89 5.57 -9.92
C LYS A 19 -13.53 4.27 -10.39
N GLU A 20 -13.83 4.17 -11.68
CA GLU A 20 -14.39 2.95 -12.28
C GLU A 20 -13.46 1.75 -12.12
N ALA A 21 -12.15 1.94 -12.28
CA ALA A 21 -11.17 0.89 -12.05
C ALA A 21 -11.10 0.46 -10.58
N PHE A 22 -11.18 1.41 -9.64
CA PHE A 22 -11.14 1.12 -8.21
C PHE A 22 -12.40 0.45 -7.68
N ASP A 23 -13.55 0.75 -8.27
CA ASP A 23 -14.84 0.21 -7.85
C ASP A 23 -15.20 -1.09 -8.61
N ASP A 24 -14.34 -1.55 -9.52
CA ASP A 24 -14.52 -2.80 -10.26
C ASP A 24 -14.54 -4.01 -9.30
N PRO A 25 -15.58 -4.86 -9.32
CA PRO A 25 -15.65 -6.03 -8.43
C PRO A 25 -14.42 -6.95 -8.52
N PHE A 26 -13.79 -7.07 -9.70
CA PHE A 26 -12.62 -7.90 -9.88
C PHE A 26 -11.38 -7.32 -9.19
N THR A 27 -11.25 -5.99 -9.06
CA THR A 27 -10.10 -5.41 -8.37
C THR A 27 -10.20 -5.62 -6.86
N ALA A 28 -11.41 -5.59 -6.30
CA ALA A 28 -11.67 -5.95 -4.91
C ALA A 28 -11.45 -7.45 -4.65
N GLU A 29 -12.04 -8.35 -5.44
CA GLU A 29 -11.89 -9.80 -5.29
C GLU A 29 -10.41 -10.24 -5.40
N ARG A 30 -9.67 -9.58 -6.29
CA ARG A 30 -8.24 -9.83 -6.51
C ARG A 30 -7.33 -9.05 -5.55
N GLY A 31 -7.88 -8.34 -4.57
CA GLY A 31 -7.10 -7.58 -3.59
C GLY A 31 -6.15 -6.57 -4.25
N MET A 32 -6.48 -6.13 -5.47
CA MET A 32 -5.76 -5.09 -6.21
C MET A 32 -6.13 -3.70 -5.68
N VAL A 33 -7.28 -3.59 -4.99
CA VAL A 33 -7.68 -2.43 -4.21
C VAL A 33 -8.11 -2.92 -2.84
N PHE A 34 -7.62 -2.28 -1.78
CA PHE A 34 -8.03 -2.54 -0.40
C PHE A 34 -8.21 -1.22 0.36
N THR A 35 -8.89 -1.27 1.50
CA THR A 35 -9.17 -0.10 2.34
C THR A 35 -8.51 -0.29 3.70
N ASP A 36 -7.83 0.74 4.21
CA ASP A 36 -7.24 0.71 5.56
C ASP A 36 -8.29 1.01 6.65
N ALA A 37 -7.86 1.04 7.92
CA ALA A 37 -8.72 1.29 9.07
C ALA A 37 -9.31 2.72 9.09
N ASP A 38 -8.66 3.68 8.41
CA ASP A 38 -9.09 5.07 8.34
C ASP A 38 -9.99 5.34 7.11
N GLY A 39 -10.25 4.31 6.30
CA GLY A 39 -11.10 4.39 5.11
C GLY A 39 -10.36 4.81 3.83
N ASN A 40 -9.03 4.92 3.85
CA ASN A 40 -8.27 5.26 2.64
C ASN A 40 -8.15 4.03 1.73
N ARG A 41 -8.30 4.26 0.43
CA ARG A 41 -8.14 3.21 -0.60
C ARG A 41 -6.71 3.15 -1.08
N HIS A 42 -6.19 1.94 -1.17
CA HIS A 42 -4.81 1.65 -1.56
C HIS A 42 -4.76 0.72 -2.75
N VAL A 43 -3.75 0.89 -3.59
CA VAL A 43 -3.42 -0.11 -4.62
C VAL A 43 -2.70 -1.27 -3.95
N GLY A 44 -3.24 -2.46 -4.12
CA GLY A 44 -2.70 -3.69 -3.58
C GLY A 44 -1.49 -4.22 -4.38
N PRO A 45 -0.78 -5.21 -3.83
CA PRO A 45 0.33 -5.87 -4.51
C PRO A 45 -0.12 -6.49 -5.85
N PRO A 46 0.56 -6.22 -6.98
CA PRO A 46 0.10 -6.65 -8.30
C PRO A 46 0.33 -8.14 -8.59
N ILE A 47 1.22 -8.79 -7.82
CA ILE A 47 1.60 -10.19 -7.99
C ILE A 47 1.19 -10.98 -6.76
N ARG A 48 0.55 -12.13 -6.97
CA ARG A 48 0.18 -13.08 -5.92
C ARG A 48 1.12 -14.28 -5.94
N PHE A 49 1.95 -14.43 -4.93
CA PHE A 49 2.76 -15.63 -4.74
C PHE A 49 1.95 -16.70 -4.03
N ALA A 50 1.99 -17.94 -4.54
CA ALA A 50 1.18 -19.04 -4.02
C ALA A 50 1.56 -19.47 -2.59
N LYS A 51 2.84 -19.34 -2.21
CA LYS A 51 3.36 -19.79 -0.92
C LYS A 51 3.72 -18.66 0.04
N GLU A 52 3.77 -17.43 -0.45
CA GLU A 52 4.14 -16.25 0.32
C GLU A 52 3.21 -15.09 -0.07
N PRO A 53 1.90 -15.21 0.22
CA PRO A 53 0.94 -14.18 -0.14
C PRO A 53 1.33 -12.85 0.52
N PRO A 54 1.26 -11.73 -0.22
CA PRO A 54 1.73 -10.46 0.30
C PRO A 54 0.84 -9.97 1.45
N GLN A 55 1.46 -9.34 2.45
CA GLN A 55 0.79 -8.78 3.63
C GLN A 55 1.06 -7.26 3.69
N PRO A 56 0.36 -6.44 2.90
CA PRO A 56 0.60 -5.01 2.88
C PRO A 56 0.25 -4.38 4.24
N ASN A 57 1.12 -3.50 4.74
CA ASN A 57 0.88 -2.70 5.94
C ASN A 57 0.73 -1.22 5.54
N PRO A 58 -0.49 -0.65 5.56
CA PRO A 58 -0.71 0.75 5.19
C PRO A 58 -0.33 1.75 6.30
N LYS A 59 0.11 1.29 7.48
CA LYS A 59 0.47 2.17 8.60
C LYS A 59 1.63 3.07 8.20
N LEU A 60 1.38 4.38 8.26
CA LEU A 60 2.42 5.41 8.10
C LEU A 60 3.06 5.73 9.44
N ALA A 61 4.39 5.80 9.46
CA ALA A 61 5.12 6.26 10.62
C ALA A 61 5.00 7.78 10.74
N SER A 62 4.83 8.26 11.97
CA SER A 62 4.98 9.68 12.29
C SER A 62 6.44 10.12 12.23
N PHE A 63 6.67 11.43 12.16
CA PHE A 63 8.03 11.98 12.13
C PHE A 63 8.80 11.58 13.39
N GLY A 64 9.89 10.83 13.21
CA GLY A 64 10.75 10.35 14.27
C GLY A 64 10.21 9.18 15.10
N GLU A 65 9.11 8.53 14.69
CA GLU A 65 8.48 7.41 15.43
C GLU A 65 9.48 6.32 15.79
N HIS A 66 10.34 5.96 14.83
CA HIS A 66 11.31 4.86 14.97
C HIS A 66 12.74 5.34 15.21
N SER A 67 12.99 6.65 15.38
CA SER A 67 14.36 7.21 15.49
C SER A 67 15.20 6.57 16.60
N VAL A 68 14.62 6.40 17.80
CA VAL A 68 15.32 5.82 18.95
C VAL A 68 15.53 4.32 18.79
N GLU A 69 14.55 3.62 18.23
CA GLU A 69 14.65 2.19 17.95
C GLU A 69 15.79 1.90 16.97
N ILE A 70 15.85 2.65 15.86
CA ILE A 70 16.90 2.54 14.84
C ILE A 70 18.26 2.92 15.41
N ALA A 71 18.36 3.97 16.24
CA ALA A 71 19.63 4.34 16.87
C ALA A 71 20.19 3.21 17.76
N ARG A 72 19.32 2.53 18.51
CA ARG A 72 19.69 1.37 19.32
C ARG A 72 20.12 0.19 18.45
N GLU A 73 19.41 -0.09 17.36
CA GLU A 73 19.80 -1.15 16.40
C GLU A 73 21.14 -0.87 15.73
N ALA A 74 21.46 0.41 15.52
CA ALA A 74 22.76 0.85 15.02
C ALA A 74 23.89 0.78 16.07
N GLY A 75 23.58 0.40 17.32
CA GLY A 75 24.56 0.19 18.38
C GLY A 75 24.79 1.40 19.30
N LEU A 76 23.98 2.46 19.19
CA LEU A 76 24.05 3.58 20.12
C LEU A 76 23.45 3.21 21.48
N SER A 77 24.04 3.73 22.54
CA SER A 77 23.48 3.62 23.89
C SER A 77 22.20 4.45 24.02
N ALA A 78 21.42 4.18 25.06
CA ALA A 78 20.21 4.94 25.36
C ALA A 78 20.52 6.43 25.60
N GLU A 79 21.67 6.71 26.21
CA GLU A 79 22.16 8.06 26.50
C GLU A 79 22.56 8.80 25.22
N GLU A 80 23.26 8.13 24.30
CA GLU A 80 23.65 8.70 23.01
C GLU A 80 22.43 9.03 22.14
N ALA A 81 21.46 8.10 22.06
CA ALA A 81 20.21 8.31 21.35
C ALA A 81 19.39 9.47 21.95
N ALA A 82 19.31 9.55 23.29
CA ALA A 82 18.65 10.65 23.97
C ALA A 82 19.34 12.00 23.70
N ALA A 83 20.67 12.04 23.67
CA ALA A 83 21.44 13.24 23.35
C ALA A 83 21.21 13.73 21.91
N LEU A 84 21.14 12.80 20.94
CA LEU A 84 20.82 13.14 19.54
C LEU A 84 19.39 13.68 19.40
N LYS A 85 18.42 13.05 20.07
CA LYS A 85 17.02 13.50 20.08
C LYS A 85 16.87 14.87 20.72
N ALA A 86 17.54 15.12 21.85
CA ALA A 86 17.53 16.41 22.52
C ALA A 86 18.12 17.55 21.66
N ARG A 87 19.06 17.22 20.77
CA ARG A 87 19.64 18.15 19.80
C ARG A 87 18.81 18.33 18.52
N GLY A 88 17.72 17.57 18.36
CA GLY A 88 16.91 17.55 17.13
C GLY A 88 17.63 16.95 15.93
N VAL A 89 18.65 16.11 16.17
CA VAL A 89 19.38 15.40 15.10
C VAL A 89 18.57 14.19 14.61
N ILE A 90 17.83 13.54 15.51
CA ILE A 90 16.95 12.39 15.25
C ILE A 90 15.60 12.56 15.92
#